data_AF-A0A376RHM1-F1
#
_entry.id   AF-A0A376RHM1-F1
#
_cell.length_a   1.000
_cell.length_b   1.000
_cell.length_c   1.000
_cell.angle_alpha   90.00
_cell.angle_beta   90.00
_cell.angle_gamma   90.00
#
_symmetry.space_group_name_H-M   'P 1'
#
loop_
_entity.id
_entity.type
_entity.pdbx_description
1 polymer ?
#
loop_
_entity_poly.entity_id
_entity_poly.type
_entity_poly.pdbx_seq_one_letter_code
_entity_poly.pdbx_strand_id
1 'polypeptide(L)'
;MKTLSPAVITLPWRQDAAEFYFSRLSHLPWAMLLHSGYADHPYSRFDIVVADPICTLTTFGKETVVSESEKRTTTTDDPLQVFQQVLDRADIRPTHNEDLPFQGGALGLFGYDLGRRFESLPEIAEQDIVLPDMAVGYLRLGAHCRPPASYSFFAES
;
A
#
# COMPACT_ATOMS: atom_id res chain seq x y z
N MET A 1 3.49 -10.74 18.99
CA MET A 1 4.02 -9.45 18.52
C MET A 1 5.41 -9.66 17.94
N LYS A 2 5.55 -9.54 16.61
CA LYS A 2 6.85 -9.58 15.95
C LYS A 2 7.39 -8.15 15.83
N THR A 3 8.44 -7.85 16.59
CA THR A 3 9.08 -6.53 16.66
C THR A 3 10.40 -6.46 15.90
N LEU A 4 10.77 -7.54 15.21
CA LEU A 4 11.98 -7.58 14.40
C LEU A 4 11.90 -6.54 13.29
N SER A 5 12.97 -5.76 13.13
CA SER A 5 13.11 -4.86 11.99
C SER A 5 13.25 -5.70 10.73
N PRO A 6 12.67 -5.25 9.60
CA PRO A 6 12.80 -5.98 8.34
C PRO A 6 14.27 -6.03 7.92
N ALA A 7 14.70 -7.13 7.31
CA ALA A 7 16.03 -7.22 6.75
C ALA A 7 16.13 -6.35 5.48
N VAL A 8 17.24 -5.62 5.36
CA VAL A 8 17.46 -4.56 4.36
C VAL A 8 18.60 -4.93 3.42
N ILE A 9 18.38 -4.80 2.12
CA ILE A 9 19.40 -4.89 1.09
C ILE A 9 19.46 -3.56 0.35
N THR A 10 20.64 -2.94 0.33
CA THR A 10 20.89 -1.70 -0.41
C THR A 10 21.26 -2.01 -1.87
N LEU A 11 20.57 -1.38 -2.81
CA LEU A 11 20.82 -1.44 -4.25
C LEU A 11 21.66 -0.23 -4.70
N PRO A 12 22.35 -0.33 -5.85
CA PRO A 12 23.12 0.78 -6.42
C PRO A 12 22.25 2.03 -6.57
N TRP A 13 22.80 3.17 -6.14
CA TRP A 13 22.09 4.45 -6.24
C TRP A 13 21.96 4.89 -7.71
N ARG A 14 20.79 5.42 -8.03
CA ARG A 14 20.48 6.13 -9.27
C ARG A 14 19.32 7.08 -8.99
N GLN A 15 19.31 8.23 -9.67
CA GLN A 15 18.28 9.25 -9.45
C GLN A 15 16.88 8.75 -9.85
N ASP A 16 16.79 8.02 -10.96
CA ASP A 16 15.55 7.48 -11.55
C ASP A 16 15.19 6.09 -11.01
N ALA A 17 15.62 5.73 -9.79
CA ALA A 17 15.50 4.35 -9.29
C ALA A 17 14.04 3.89 -9.23
N ALA A 18 13.15 4.75 -8.73
CA ALA A 18 11.74 4.42 -8.58
C ALA A 18 11.09 4.05 -9.92
N GLU A 19 11.26 4.89 -10.93
CA GLU A 19 10.77 4.67 -12.30
C GLU A 19 11.45 3.46 -12.96
N PHE A 20 12.77 3.33 -12.78
CA PHE A 20 13.56 2.23 -13.34
C PHE A 20 13.07 0.86 -12.86
N TYR A 21 12.85 0.70 -11.55
CA TYR A 21 12.34 -0.57 -10.99
C TYR A 21 10.85 -0.75 -11.28
N PHE A 22 10.04 0.30 -11.13
CA PHE A 22 8.60 0.23 -11.31
C PHE A 22 8.18 -0.04 -12.76
N SER A 23 8.97 0.38 -13.75
CA SER A 23 8.68 0.12 -15.17
C SER A 23 8.39 -1.36 -15.47
N ARG A 24 9.12 -2.27 -14.80
CA ARG A 24 8.98 -3.73 -14.93
C ARG A 24 7.76 -4.29 -14.18
N LEU A 25 7.23 -3.56 -13.21
CA LEU A 25 6.13 -3.97 -12.34
C LEU A 25 4.80 -3.32 -12.73
N SER A 26 4.83 -2.22 -13.48
CA SER A 26 3.69 -1.36 -13.80
C SER A 26 2.46 -2.05 -14.40
N HIS A 27 2.65 -3.22 -15.03
CA HIS A 27 1.57 -4.00 -15.64
C HIS A 27 0.98 -5.06 -14.69
N LEU A 28 1.62 -5.31 -13.54
CA LEU A 28 1.15 -6.28 -12.56
C LEU A 28 -0.01 -5.67 -11.76
N PRO A 29 -1.10 -6.42 -11.54
CA PRO A 29 -2.11 -6.03 -10.57
C PRO A 29 -1.46 -5.75 -9.22
N TRP A 30 -1.93 -4.71 -8.53
CA TRP A 30 -1.42 -4.30 -7.22
C TRP A 30 0.03 -3.80 -7.17
N ALA A 31 0.68 -3.59 -8.32
CA ALA A 31 1.90 -2.79 -8.36
C ALA A 31 1.55 -1.32 -8.14
N MET A 32 2.18 -0.70 -7.15
CA MET A 32 1.95 0.69 -6.80
C MET A 32 3.28 1.43 -6.62
N LEU A 33 3.27 2.70 -7.04
CA LEU A 33 4.38 3.62 -6.88
C LEU A 33 3.83 4.90 -6.23
N LEU A 34 4.38 5.26 -5.07
CA LEU A 34 4.25 6.60 -4.51
C LEU A 34 5.53 7.35 -4.87
N HIS A 35 5.43 8.28 -5.82
CA HIS A 35 6.56 9.05 -6.31
C HIS A 35 6.49 10.50 -5.80
N SER A 36 7.59 11.00 -5.26
CA SER A 36 7.72 12.36 -4.75
C SER A 36 7.90 13.41 -5.86
N GLY A 37 7.88 13.00 -7.14
CA GLY A 37 7.83 13.90 -8.28
C GLY A 37 9.13 14.65 -8.55
N TYR A 38 10.26 14.18 -8.02
CA TYR A 38 11.54 14.91 -7.99
C TYR A 38 11.41 16.34 -7.41
N ALA A 39 10.39 16.59 -6.61
CA ALA A 39 10.11 17.93 -6.09
C ALA A 39 11.17 18.32 -5.05
N ASP A 40 11.55 19.59 -5.05
CA ASP A 40 12.39 20.18 -3.99
C ASP A 40 11.48 20.67 -2.86
N HIS A 41 11.02 19.75 -2.01
CA HIS A 41 10.12 20.02 -0.90
C HIS A 41 10.49 19.17 0.34
N PRO A 42 10.33 19.69 1.57
CA PRO A 42 10.63 18.92 2.79
C PRO A 42 9.86 17.59 2.93
N TYR A 43 8.72 17.47 2.24
CA TYR A 43 7.85 16.27 2.27
C TYR A 43 7.94 15.41 1.00
N SER A 44 8.91 15.65 0.11
CA SER A 44 9.12 14.89 -1.14
C SER A 44 10.41 14.05 -1.11
N ARG A 45 10.75 13.54 0.08
CA ARG A 45 12.05 12.86 0.33
C ARG A 45 12.11 11.43 -0.24
N PHE A 46 10.99 10.75 -0.39
CA PHE A 46 10.97 9.30 -0.63
C PHE A 46 10.10 8.92 -1.81
N ASP A 47 10.57 7.93 -2.56
CA ASP A 47 9.73 7.16 -3.46
C ASP A 47 9.55 5.76 -2.90
N ILE A 48 8.32 5.24 -2.94
CA ILE A 48 7.97 3.93 -2.41
C ILE A 48 7.41 3.08 -3.55
N VAL A 49 8.04 1.93 -3.80
CA VAL A 49 7.57 0.93 -4.76
C VAL A 49 7.13 -0.31 -4.01
N VAL A 50 5.95 -0.80 -4.36
CA VAL A 50 5.37 -2.02 -3.79
C VAL A 50 4.69 -2.84 -4.89
N ALA A 51 4.67 -4.15 -4.74
CA ALA A 51 3.97 -5.09 -5.61
C ALA A 51 3.75 -6.42 -4.87
N ASP A 52 2.94 -7.30 -5.43
CA ASP A 52 2.69 -8.66 -4.94
C ASP A 52 2.22 -8.71 -3.47
N PRO A 53 1.02 -8.14 -3.18
CA PRO A 53 0.47 -8.14 -1.82
C PRO A 53 0.11 -9.55 -1.36
N ILE A 54 0.34 -9.86 -0.08
CA ILE A 54 -0.03 -11.15 0.51
C ILE A 54 -1.52 -11.23 0.88
N CYS A 55 -2.14 -10.06 1.06
CA CYS A 55 -3.57 -9.92 1.30
C CYS A 55 -4.08 -8.65 0.62
N THR A 56 -5.28 -8.68 0.04
CA THR A 56 -5.90 -7.53 -0.64
C THR A 56 -7.28 -7.29 -0.08
N LEU A 57 -7.64 -6.01 0.04
CA LEU A 57 -8.96 -5.54 0.43
C LEU A 57 -9.54 -4.71 -0.70
N THR A 58 -10.68 -5.15 -1.22
CA THR A 58 -11.39 -4.47 -2.31
C THR A 58 -12.82 -4.18 -1.86
N THR A 59 -13.21 -2.90 -1.82
CA THR A 59 -14.58 -2.49 -1.45
C THR A 59 -15.30 -1.95 -2.67
N PHE A 60 -16.53 -2.42 -2.87
CA PHE A 60 -17.50 -1.86 -3.80
C PHE A 60 -18.82 -1.65 -3.06
N GLY A 61 -19.21 -0.39 -2.90
CA GLY A 61 -20.34 0.00 -2.08
C GLY A 61 -20.26 -0.63 -0.70
N LYS A 62 -21.26 -1.46 -0.37
CA LYS A 62 -21.41 -2.04 0.97
C LYS A 62 -20.51 -3.26 1.22
N GLU A 63 -19.95 -3.86 0.19
CA GLU A 63 -19.21 -5.11 0.33
C GLU A 63 -17.70 -4.89 0.26
N THR A 64 -16.98 -5.49 1.20
CA THR A 64 -15.52 -5.56 1.22
C THR A 64 -15.12 -7.01 1.03
N VAL A 65 -14.35 -7.27 -0.03
CA VAL A 65 -13.72 -8.55 -0.30
C VAL A 65 -12.31 -8.52 0.24
N VAL A 66 -12.01 -9.42 1.17
CA VAL A 66 -10.66 -9.69 1.66
C VAL A 66 -10.16 -10.97 0.99
N SER A 67 -9.05 -10.89 0.27
CA SER A 67 -8.43 -12.04 -0.42
C SER A 67 -7.00 -12.24 0.08
N GLU A 68 -6.74 -13.40 0.66
CA GLU A 68 -5.44 -13.81 1.20
C GLU A 68 -5.12 -15.23 0.72
N SER A 69 -4.10 -15.37 -0.14
CA SER A 69 -3.79 -16.64 -0.81
C SER A 69 -5.05 -17.26 -1.46
N GLU A 70 -5.44 -18.49 -1.12
CA GLU A 70 -6.64 -19.18 -1.61
C GLU A 70 -7.93 -18.81 -0.86
N LYS A 71 -7.83 -18.03 0.22
CA LYS A 71 -8.99 -17.66 1.04
C LYS A 71 -9.57 -16.34 0.55
N ARG A 72 -10.86 -16.35 0.27
CA ARG A 72 -11.62 -15.16 -0.06
C ARG A 72 -12.82 -15.05 0.86
N THR A 73 -12.96 -13.92 1.53
CA THR A 73 -14.07 -13.62 2.43
C THR A 73 -14.70 -12.30 2.03
N THR A 74 -16.03 -12.26 2.02
CA THR A 74 -16.80 -11.03 1.80
C THR A 74 -17.46 -10.62 3.12
N THR A 75 -17.43 -9.33 3.44
CA THR A 75 -18.11 -8.77 4.61
C THR A 75 -18.74 -7.43 4.25
N THR A 76 -19.77 -7.05 5.02
CA THR A 76 -20.41 -5.73 4.96
C THR A 76 -19.99 -4.82 6.12
N ASP A 77 -19.06 -5.26 6.95
CA ASP A 77 -18.50 -4.47 8.05
C ASP A 77 -17.80 -3.21 7.51
N ASP A 78 -17.59 -2.24 8.40
CA ASP A 78 -16.84 -1.01 8.08
C ASP A 78 -15.49 -1.36 7.43
N PRO A 79 -15.18 -0.82 6.23
CA PRO A 79 -13.99 -1.19 5.48
C PRO A 79 -12.68 -0.83 6.22
N LEU A 80 -12.65 0.26 6.99
CA LEU A 80 -11.50 0.65 7.80
C LEU A 80 -11.34 -0.22 9.04
N GLN A 81 -12.45 -0.71 9.61
CA GLN A 81 -12.39 -1.71 10.68
C GLN A 81 -11.85 -3.04 10.16
N VAL A 82 -12.32 -3.51 9.01
CA VAL A 82 -11.81 -4.74 8.36
C VAL A 82 -10.33 -4.58 8.03
N PHE A 83 -9.95 -3.42 7.48
CA PHE A 83 -8.57 -3.05 7.23
C PHE A 83 -7.69 -3.13 8.48
N GLN A 84 -8.13 -2.52 9.59
CA GLN A 84 -7.40 -2.56 10.85
C GLN A 84 -7.24 -4.00 11.37
N GLN A 85 -8.28 -4.84 11.25
CA GLN A 85 -8.19 -6.25 11.64
C GLN A 85 -7.15 -7.01 10.81
N VAL A 86 -7.04 -6.74 9.51
CA VAL A 86 -6.00 -7.36 8.67
C VAL A 86 -4.60 -6.93 9.14
N LEU A 87 -4.40 -5.64 9.43
CA LEU A 87 -3.12 -5.15 9.99
C LEU A 87 -2.77 -5.81 11.32
N ASP A 88 -3.75 -5.93 12.21
CA ASP A 88 -3.55 -6.49 13.55
C ASP A 88 -3.24 -7.99 13.51
N ARG A 89 -3.89 -8.74 12.60
CA ARG A 89 -3.64 -10.19 12.41
C ARG A 89 -2.24 -10.50 11.92
N ALA A 90 -1.64 -9.62 11.13
CA ALA A 90 -0.27 -9.82 10.68
C ALA A 90 0.73 -9.74 11.84
N ASP A 91 0.39 -8.99 12.91
CA ASP A 91 1.16 -8.90 14.16
C ASP A 91 2.63 -8.48 13.96
N ILE A 92 2.87 -7.69 12.91
CA ILE A 92 4.17 -7.09 12.55
C ILE A 92 4.14 -5.62 12.97
N ARG A 93 4.97 -5.26 13.95
CA ARG A 93 5.08 -3.90 14.48
C ARG A 93 6.56 -3.54 14.69
N PRO A 94 7.29 -3.21 13.62
CA PRO A 94 8.69 -2.86 13.74
C PRO A 94 8.83 -1.48 14.42
N THR A 95 10.01 -1.22 14.99
CA THR A 95 10.31 0.09 15.56
C THR A 95 10.36 1.15 14.46
N HIS A 96 9.84 2.34 14.76
CA HIS A 96 9.91 3.48 13.85
C HIS A 96 11.35 3.76 13.39
N ASN A 97 11.53 4.03 12.10
CA ASN A 97 12.81 4.38 11.50
C ASN A 97 12.58 5.51 10.48
N GLU A 98 13.23 6.64 10.69
CA GLU A 98 13.10 7.84 9.84
C GLU A 98 13.58 7.63 8.40
N ASP A 99 14.47 6.66 8.19
CA ASP A 99 14.99 6.34 6.86
C ASP A 99 14.09 5.35 6.12
N LEU A 100 13.13 4.74 6.82
CA LEU A 100 12.20 3.73 6.30
C LEU A 100 10.77 4.09 6.73
N PRO A 101 10.13 5.08 6.09
CA PRO A 101 8.82 5.56 6.49
C PRO A 101 7.69 4.53 6.28
N PHE A 102 7.93 3.46 5.51
CA PHE A 102 6.99 2.38 5.26
C PHE A 102 7.69 1.03 5.36
N GLN A 103 7.57 0.32 6.48
CA GLN A 103 8.31 -0.92 6.75
C GLN A 103 7.49 -2.16 6.40
N GLY A 104 6.80 -2.12 5.25
CA GLY A 104 5.68 -3.00 4.98
C GLY A 104 4.43 -2.58 5.74
N GLY A 105 3.34 -3.28 5.48
CA GLY A 105 2.00 -2.86 5.89
C GLY A 105 1.12 -2.65 4.67
N ALA A 106 0.13 -1.77 4.78
CA ALA A 106 -0.82 -1.61 3.71
C ALA A 106 -0.66 -0.33 2.91
N LEU A 107 -0.90 -0.43 1.60
CA LEU A 107 -0.79 0.66 0.65
C LEU A 107 -1.88 0.48 -0.42
N GLY A 108 -2.51 1.58 -0.82
CA GLY A 108 -3.49 1.54 -1.89
C GLY A 108 -4.36 2.78 -1.96
N LEU A 109 -5.51 2.60 -2.59
CA LEU A 109 -6.49 3.63 -2.87
C LEU A 109 -7.62 3.63 -1.84
N PHE A 110 -7.93 4.83 -1.37
CA PHE A 110 -9.17 5.16 -0.67
C PHE A 110 -9.92 6.15 -1.57
N GLY A 111 -10.88 5.65 -2.32
CA GLY A 111 -11.68 6.41 -3.27
C GLY A 111 -12.66 7.36 -2.57
N TYR A 112 -13.14 8.35 -3.31
CA TYR A 112 -14.04 9.36 -2.78
C TYR A 112 -15.36 8.76 -2.25
N ASP A 113 -15.98 7.86 -3.01
CA ASP A 113 -17.25 7.24 -2.66
C ASP A 113 -17.16 6.27 -1.47
N LEU A 114 -15.95 5.89 -1.02
CA LEU A 114 -15.76 5.19 0.25
C LEU A 114 -16.34 5.98 1.42
N GLY A 115 -16.37 7.31 1.33
CA GLY A 115 -16.99 8.19 2.33
C GLY A 115 -18.45 7.84 2.63
N ARG A 116 -19.19 7.26 1.67
CA ARG A 116 -20.58 6.80 1.83
C ARG A 116 -20.73 5.64 2.83
N ARG A 117 -19.62 5.02 3.24
CA ARG A 117 -19.60 4.00 4.29
C ARG A 117 -19.59 4.60 5.70
N PHE A 118 -19.14 5.85 5.82
CA PHE A 118 -19.05 6.56 7.09
C PHE A 118 -20.17 7.60 7.25
N GLU A 119 -20.68 8.10 6.13
CA GLU A 119 -21.70 9.16 6.09
C GLU A 119 -22.89 8.74 5.21
N SER A 120 -24.10 9.14 5.62
CA SER A 120 -25.30 8.93 4.80
C SER A 120 -25.45 10.08 3.79
N LEU A 121 -25.15 9.81 2.53
CA LEU A 121 -25.22 10.77 1.43
C LEU A 121 -26.24 10.32 0.38
N PRO A 122 -26.94 11.25 -0.30
CA PRO A 122 -27.84 10.89 -1.38
C PRO A 122 -27.07 10.35 -2.61
N GLU A 123 -27.69 9.42 -3.33
CA GLU A 123 -27.17 8.80 -4.56
C GLU A 123 -27.79 9.50 -5.78
N ILE A 124 -27.28 10.68 -6.13
CA ILE A 124 -27.78 11.51 -7.24
C ILE A 124 -26.84 11.44 -8.45
N ALA A 125 -25.54 11.43 -8.21
CA ALA A 125 -24.54 11.33 -9.27
C ALA A 125 -24.56 9.91 -9.89
N GLU A 126 -24.38 9.84 -11.20
CA GLU A 126 -24.25 8.57 -11.92
C GLU A 126 -22.92 7.91 -11.57
N GLN A 127 -22.94 6.59 -11.33
CA GLN A 127 -21.73 5.79 -11.17
C GLN A 127 -21.25 5.28 -12.53
N ASP A 128 -20.58 6.16 -13.29
CA ASP A 128 -20.11 5.91 -14.64
C ASP A 128 -18.72 5.21 -14.69
N ILE A 129 -18.03 5.14 -13.56
CA ILE A 129 -16.72 4.49 -13.42
C ILE A 129 -16.85 3.26 -12.50
N VAL A 130 -16.55 2.08 -13.05
CA VAL A 130 -16.46 0.83 -12.30
C VAL A 130 -15.05 0.70 -11.70
N LEU A 131 -14.81 1.42 -10.61
CA LEU A 131 -13.55 1.41 -9.87
C LEU A 131 -13.85 1.14 -8.38
N PRO A 132 -13.02 0.37 -7.65
CA PRO A 132 -13.28 0.08 -6.24
C PRO A 132 -13.24 1.35 -5.37
N ASP A 133 -14.18 1.47 -4.44
CA ASP A 133 -14.18 2.52 -3.42
C ASP A 133 -12.95 2.39 -2.50
N MET A 134 -12.50 1.18 -2.26
CA MET A 134 -11.22 0.91 -1.59
C MET A 134 -10.49 -0.20 -2.35
N ALA A 135 -9.20 -0.01 -2.61
CA ALA A 135 -8.33 -1.02 -3.19
C ALA A 135 -6.98 -0.96 -2.51
N VAL A 136 -6.79 -1.78 -1.48
CA VAL A 136 -5.61 -1.74 -0.61
C VAL A 136 -4.95 -3.11 -0.53
N GLY A 137 -3.65 -3.16 -0.79
CA GLY A 137 -2.83 -4.36 -0.61
C GLY A 137 -2.05 -4.30 0.70
N TYR A 138 -2.09 -5.37 1.47
CA TYR A 138 -1.16 -5.62 2.57
C TYR A 138 0.09 -6.31 2.01
N LEU A 139 1.21 -5.62 2.15
CA LEU A 139 2.49 -5.98 1.61
C LEU A 139 3.42 -6.32 2.77
N ARG A 140 4.09 -7.47 2.64
CA ARG A 140 5.12 -7.84 3.61
C ARG A 140 6.38 -7.00 3.46
N LEU A 141 6.61 -6.45 2.27
CA LEU A 141 7.84 -5.78 1.86
C LEU A 141 7.51 -4.50 1.08
N GLY A 142 8.43 -3.54 1.10
CA GLY A 142 8.42 -2.35 0.26
C GLY A 142 9.82 -2.02 -0.22
N ALA A 143 9.95 -1.13 -1.19
CA ALA A 143 11.23 -0.63 -1.63
C ALA A 143 11.25 0.90 -1.57
N HIS A 144 12.35 1.46 -1.08
CA HIS A 144 12.50 2.90 -0.85
C HIS A 144 13.62 3.49 -1.70
N CYS A 145 13.35 4.62 -2.35
CA CYS A 145 14.37 5.51 -2.87
C CYS A 145 14.61 6.68 -1.92
N ARG A 146 15.87 7.03 -1.66
CA ARG A 146 16.26 8.27 -0.99
C ARG A 146 17.31 9.02 -1.82
N PRO A 147 17.06 10.27 -2.23
CA PRO A 147 18.11 11.20 -2.62
C PRO A 147 18.82 11.79 -1.37
N PRO A 148 20.14 11.99 -1.35
CA PRO A 148 21.19 11.52 -2.28
C PRO A 148 21.78 10.15 -1.86
N ALA A 149 21.03 9.33 -1.11
CA ALA A 149 21.57 8.20 -0.38
C ALA A 149 20.78 6.91 -0.61
N SER A 150 21.13 6.19 -1.67
CA SER A 150 20.81 4.76 -1.94
C SER A 150 19.33 4.34 -2.06
N TYR A 151 19.10 3.16 -2.66
CA TYR A 151 17.79 2.51 -2.76
C TYR A 151 17.80 1.24 -1.89
N SER A 152 16.76 0.98 -1.11
CA SER A 152 16.72 -0.16 -0.17
C SER A 152 15.52 -1.05 -0.47
N PHE A 153 15.77 -2.35 -0.61
CA PHE A 153 14.76 -3.40 -0.72
C PHE A 153 14.69 -4.17 0.61
N PHE A 154 13.50 -4.62 1.01
CA PHE A 154 13.35 -5.52 2.15
C PHE A 154 13.23 -6.98 1.69
N ALA A 155 13.83 -7.91 2.43
CA ALA A 155 13.56 -9.35 2.33
C ALA A 155 13.88 -10.01 3.69
N GLU A 156 12.97 -10.80 4.26
CA GLU A 156 13.32 -11.71 5.38
C GLU A 156 14.04 -12.95 4.84
N SER A 157 15.02 -13.44 5.61
CA SER A 157 15.64 -14.77 5.49
C SER A 157 14.77 -15.86 6.12
#